data_AF-A0A7X8TG26-F1
#
_entry.id   AF-A0A7X8TG26-F1
#
_cell.length_a   1.000
_cell.length_b   1.000
_cell.length_c   1.000
_cell.angle_alpha   90.00
_cell.angle_beta   90.00
_cell.angle_gamma   90.00
#
_symmetry.space_group_name_H-M   'P 1'
#
loop_
_entity.id
_entity.type
_entity.pdbx_description
1 polymer ?
#
loop_
_entity_poly.entity_id
_entity_poly.type
_entity_poly.pdbx_seq_one_letter_code
_entity_poly.pdbx_strand_id
1 'polypeptide(L)'
;MMLLGVIADDFTGASDIANTLAKGHGDAPGLSTTQFLGVPQGAAPTGCEAGVVALKTRSVPAEEAVAESLKALAWLKAQGCQQIVFKYCSTFDSTPQGNIGPARLSPRR
;
A
#
# COMPACT_ATOMS: atom_id res chain seq x y z
N MET A 1 2.92 10.63 -13.61
CA MET A 1 3.99 9.94 -12.87
C MET A 1 3.44 9.58 -11.51
N MET A 2 3.69 8.38 -11.00
CA MET A 2 3.13 7.96 -9.70
C MET A 2 3.84 8.71 -8.57
N LEU A 3 3.09 9.50 -7.79
CA LEU A 3 3.61 10.28 -6.67
C LEU A 3 3.63 9.43 -5.39
N LEU A 4 2.55 8.68 -5.17
CA LEU A 4 2.32 7.95 -3.92
C LEU A 4 2.00 6.48 -4.19
N GLY A 5 2.55 5.60 -3.36
CA GLY A 5 2.31 4.17 -3.39
C GLY A 5 1.89 3.72 -2.00
N VAL A 6 0.78 3.02 -1.91
CA VAL A 6 0.24 2.50 -0.65
C VAL A 6 0.30 0.99 -0.67
N ILE A 7 0.84 0.40 0.39
CA ILE A 7 0.77 -1.03 0.66
C ILE A 7 -0.18 -1.18 1.85
N ALA A 8 -1.35 -1.78 1.62
CA ALA A 8 -2.39 -1.95 2.64
C ALA A 8 -2.51 -3.42 3.05
N ASP A 9 -2.67 -3.68 4.36
CA ASP A 9 -2.76 -5.04 4.92
C ASP A 9 -4.09 -5.76 4.67
N ASP A 10 -5.12 -5.01 4.27
CA ASP A 10 -6.45 -5.51 3.93
C ASP A 10 -7.11 -4.74 2.76
N PHE A 11 -8.26 -5.25 2.31
CA PHE A 11 -9.04 -4.64 1.24
C PHE A 11 -9.81 -3.39 1.69
N THR A 12 -10.42 -3.43 2.88
CA THR A 12 -11.29 -2.35 3.35
C THR A 12 -10.48 -1.10 3.69
N GLY A 13 -9.37 -1.25 4.41
CA GLY A 13 -8.45 -0.16 4.69
C GLY A 13 -7.74 0.39 3.47
N ALA A 14 -7.54 -0.43 2.42
CA ALA A 14 -7.07 0.03 1.11
C ALA A 14 -8.09 0.95 0.42
N SER A 15 -9.37 0.55 0.40
CA SER A 15 -10.42 1.38 -0.20
C SER A 15 -10.65 2.69 0.56
N ASP A 16 -10.54 2.67 1.88
CA ASP A 16 -10.64 3.87 2.72
C ASP A 16 -9.56 4.91 2.36
N ILE A 17 -8.28 4.52 2.37
CA ILE A 17 -7.19 5.45 2.01
C ILE A 17 -7.24 5.85 0.53
N ALA A 18 -7.65 4.94 -0.38
CA ALA A 18 -7.83 5.27 -1.79
C ALA A 18 -8.88 6.38 -1.98
N ASN A 19 -9.99 6.30 -1.24
CA ASN A 19 -11.03 7.32 -1.24
C ASN A 19 -10.54 8.67 -0.68
N THR A 20 -9.75 8.66 0.40
CA THR A 20 -9.13 9.87 0.94
C THR A 20 -8.21 10.54 -0.09
N LEU A 21 -7.35 9.76 -0.75
CA LEU A 21 -6.42 10.27 -1.76
C LEU A 21 -7.15 10.82 -2.99
N ALA A 22 -8.19 10.12 -3.47
CA ALA A 22 -8.99 10.54 -4.61
C ALA A 22 -9.80 11.82 -4.36
N LYS A 23 -10.22 12.07 -3.11
CA LYS A 23 -10.97 13.26 -2.72
C LYS A 23 -10.11 14.50 -2.54
N GLY A 24 -8.87 14.33 -2.08
CA GLY A 24 -8.04 15.46 -1.63
C GLY A 24 -8.46 15.98 -0.26
N HIS A 25 -7.89 17.10 0.16
CA HIS A 25 -8.16 17.69 1.49
C HIS A 25 -8.05 19.22 1.45
N GLY A 26 -9.12 19.91 1.82
CA GLY A 26 -9.18 21.38 1.75
C GLY A 26 -8.98 21.85 0.31
N ASP A 27 -8.00 22.74 0.12
CA ASP A 27 -7.64 23.28 -1.20
C ASP A 27 -6.71 22.34 -2.00
N ALA A 28 -6.21 21.26 -1.40
CA ALA A 28 -5.35 20.30 -2.11
C ALA A 28 -6.20 19.38 -3.00
N PRO A 29 -5.96 19.33 -4.33
CA PRO A 29 -6.71 18.49 -5.23
C PRO A 29 -6.49 17.01 -4.93
N GLY A 30 -7.51 16.19 -5.23
CA GLY A 30 -7.39 14.74 -5.18
C GLY A 30 -6.42 14.19 -6.22
N LEU A 31 -5.87 13.01 -5.93
CA LEU A 31 -4.99 12.29 -6.84
C LEU A 31 -5.79 11.29 -7.67
N SER A 32 -5.42 11.15 -8.95
CA SER A 32 -5.87 10.03 -9.78
C SER A 32 -5.40 8.70 -9.16
N THR A 33 -6.31 8.06 -8.44
CA THR A 33 -6.00 6.94 -7.55
C THR A 33 -6.51 5.63 -8.13
N THR A 34 -5.67 4.59 -8.12
CA THR A 34 -6.06 3.23 -8.55
C THR A 34 -5.79 2.25 -7.42
N GLN A 35 -6.82 1.50 -7.03
CA GLN A 35 -6.68 0.37 -6.11
C GLN A 35 -6.46 -0.93 -6.90
N PHE A 36 -5.46 -1.70 -6.48
CA PHE A 36 -5.10 -3.00 -7.03
C PHE A 36 -5.39 -4.10 -6.02
N LEU A 37 -5.98 -5.21 -6.48
CA LEU A 37 -6.22 -6.39 -5.67
C LEU A 37 -5.01 -7.32 -5.78
N GLY A 38 -4.14 -7.30 -4.77
CA GLY A 38 -2.83 -7.94 -4.84
C GLY A 38 -1.83 -7.18 -5.74
N VAL A 39 -0.63 -7.75 -5.91
CA VAL A 39 0.44 -7.15 -6.70
C VAL A 39 0.19 -7.41 -8.20
N PRO A 40 0.07 -6.36 -9.03
CA PRO A 40 -0.14 -6.54 -10.47
C PRO A 40 1.08 -7.15 -11.18
N GLN A 41 0.83 -7.84 -12.30
CA GLN A 41 1.88 -8.35 -13.19
C GLN A 41 2.33 -7.33 -14.24
N GLY A 42 1.45 -6.38 -14.58
CA GLY A 42 1.70 -5.35 -15.59
C GLY A 42 1.99 -3.98 -14.99
N ALA A 43 2.21 -3.00 -15.87
CA ALA A 43 2.35 -1.60 -15.48
C ALA A 43 1.02 -1.02 -14.97
N ALA A 44 1.10 -0.01 -14.11
CA ALA A 44 -0.07 0.77 -13.69
C ALA A 44 -0.71 1.50 -14.88
N PRO A 45 -2.02 1.80 -14.84
CA PRO A 45 -2.68 2.61 -15.86
C PRO A 45 -2.01 3.97 -16.03
N THR A 46 -1.99 4.48 -17.27
CA THR A 46 -1.51 5.83 -17.56
C THR A 46 -2.31 6.86 -16.76
N GLY A 47 -1.61 7.80 -16.14
CA GLY A 47 -2.24 8.84 -15.32
C GLY A 47 -2.57 8.40 -13.89
N CYS A 48 -2.13 7.21 -13.45
CA CYS A 48 -2.17 6.84 -12.03
C CYS A 48 -1.15 7.68 -11.24
N GLU A 49 -1.65 8.55 -10.36
CA GLU A 49 -0.86 9.41 -9.47
C GLU A 49 -0.68 8.76 -8.09
N ALA A 50 -1.66 7.97 -7.64
CA ALA A 50 -1.57 7.15 -6.43
C ALA A 50 -1.96 5.70 -6.69
N GLY A 51 -1.04 4.76 -6.43
CA GLY A 51 -1.30 3.33 -6.53
C GLY A 51 -1.50 2.69 -5.16
N VAL A 52 -2.65 2.06 -4.91
CA VAL A 52 -2.97 1.39 -3.64
C VAL A 52 -3.01 -0.11 -3.83
N VAL A 53 -2.02 -0.85 -3.34
CA VAL A 53 -1.97 -2.31 -3.38
C VAL A 53 -2.64 -2.88 -2.13
N ALA A 54 -3.79 -3.51 -2.30
CA ALA A 54 -4.53 -4.19 -1.25
C ALA A 54 -4.03 -5.63 -1.10
N LEU A 55 -3.36 -5.93 0.01
CA LEU A 55 -2.94 -7.28 0.36
C LEU A 55 -3.93 -7.90 1.35
N LYS A 56 -3.70 -9.17 1.70
CA LYS A 56 -4.43 -9.90 2.76
C LYS A 56 -3.46 -10.36 3.84
N THR A 57 -2.65 -9.44 4.37
CA THR A 57 -1.48 -9.76 5.20
C THR A 57 -1.68 -9.49 6.68
N ARG A 58 -2.88 -9.07 7.12
CA ARG A 58 -3.16 -8.78 8.54
C ARG A 58 -2.86 -9.95 9.48
N SER A 59 -3.28 -11.16 9.11
CA SER A 59 -3.28 -12.33 10.02
C SER A 59 -2.53 -13.54 9.47
N VAL A 60 -1.75 -13.37 8.40
CA VAL A 60 -0.88 -14.42 7.85
C VAL A 60 0.41 -14.52 8.67
N PRO A 61 1.24 -15.57 8.52
CA PRO A 61 2.58 -15.59 9.11
C PRO A 61 3.40 -14.34 8.74
N ALA A 62 4.18 -13.84 9.68
CA ALA A 62 4.93 -12.59 9.50
C ALA A 62 5.87 -12.63 8.28
N GLU A 63 6.50 -13.77 8.01
CA GLU A 63 7.36 -13.95 6.84
C GLU A 63 6.60 -13.80 5.51
N GLU A 64 5.37 -14.32 5.45
CA GLU A 64 4.49 -14.16 4.28
C GLU A 64 4.07 -12.70 4.12
N ALA A 65 3.70 -12.03 5.22
CA ALA A 65 3.36 -10.61 5.20
C ALA A 65 4.52 -9.73 4.70
N VAL A 66 5.75 -10.03 5.13
CA VAL A 66 6.96 -9.35 4.66
C VAL A 66 7.19 -9.62 3.18
N ALA A 67 7.12 -10.88 2.74
CA ALA A 67 7.36 -11.26 1.36
C ALA A 67 6.37 -10.57 0.39
N GLU A 68 5.08 -10.56 0.72
CA GLU A 68 4.05 -9.89 -0.07
C GLU A 68 4.23 -8.36 -0.07
N SER A 69 4.58 -7.77 1.07
CA SER A 69 4.86 -6.32 1.17
C SER A 69 6.07 -5.92 0.34
N LEU A 70 7.13 -6.74 0.30
CA LEU A 70 8.31 -6.48 -0.53
C LEU A 70 8.01 -6.60 -2.03
N LYS A 71 7.17 -7.56 -2.45
CA LYS A 71 6.69 -7.65 -3.84
C LYS A 71 5.90 -6.40 -4.24
N ALA A 72 5.00 -5.95 -3.37
CA ALA A 72 4.22 -4.73 -3.59
C ALA A 72 5.13 -3.49 -3.67
N LEU A 73 6.10 -3.37 -2.76
CA LEU A 73 7.09 -2.29 -2.78
C LEU A 73 7.90 -2.28 -4.07
N ALA A 74 8.42 -3.43 -4.50
CA ALA A 74 9.19 -3.55 -5.73
C ALA A 74 8.36 -3.13 -6.95
N TRP A 75 7.10 -3.57 -7.02
CA TRP A 75 6.19 -3.20 -8.10
C TRP A 75 5.90 -1.69 -8.12
N LEU A 76 5.56 -1.09 -6.97
CA LEU A 76 5.29 0.36 -6.85
C LEU A 76 6.51 1.19 -7.25
N LYS A 77 7.72 0.80 -6.82
CA LYS A 77 8.96 1.48 -7.22
C LYS A 77 9.22 1.38 -8.72
N ALA A 78 8.89 0.25 -9.35
CA ALA A 78 9.00 0.09 -10.80
C ALA A 78 8.03 0.99 -11.57
N GLN A 79 6.93 1.46 -10.96
CA GLN A 79 6.03 2.45 -11.55
C GLN A 79 6.53 3.91 -11.42
N GLY A 80 7.71 4.13 -10.81
CA GLY A 80 8.27 5.45 -10.56
C GLY A 80 7.71 6.14 -9.32
N CYS A 81 7.12 5.37 -8.39
CA CYS A 81 6.58 5.89 -7.14
C CYS A 81 7.67 6.59 -6.29
N GLN A 82 7.37 7.82 -5.83
CA GLN A 82 8.32 8.65 -5.07
C GLN A 82 8.21 8.47 -3.55
N GLN A 83 7.01 8.20 -3.05
CA GLN A 83 6.75 8.02 -1.62
C GLN A 83 5.91 6.78 -1.36
N ILE A 84 6.28 6.02 -0.33
CA ILE A 84 5.57 4.80 0.08
C ILE A 84 4.89 5.01 1.43
N VAL A 85 3.63 4.59 1.53
CA VAL A 85 2.84 4.54 2.76
C VAL A 85 2.48 3.09 3.05
N PHE A 86 2.78 2.63 4.26
CA PHE A 86 2.30 1.35 4.76
C PHE A 86 1.03 1.59 5.56
N LYS A 87 -0.12 1.14 5.05
CA LYS A 87 -1.44 1.32 5.64
C LYS A 87 -1.83 0.06 6.42
N TYR A 88 -2.19 0.27 7.69
CA TYR A 88 -2.72 -0.75 8.60
C TYR A 88 -4.01 -0.27 9.26
N CYS A 89 -4.68 -1.15 10.02
CA CYS A 89 -5.93 -0.82 10.72
C CYS A 89 -5.76 0.37 11.69
N SER A 90 -6.77 1.24 11.79
CA SER A 90 -6.73 2.45 12.64
C SER A 90 -6.62 2.13 14.13
N THR A 91 -7.11 0.96 14.55
CA THR A 91 -7.05 0.45 15.92
C THR A 91 -5.76 -0.30 16.24
N PHE A 92 -4.80 -0.32 15.31
CA PHE A 92 -3.51 -0.99 15.47
C PHE A 92 -3.63 -2.53 15.66
N ASP A 93 -4.62 -3.15 15.03
CA ASP A 93 -4.89 -4.59 15.09
C ASP A 93 -3.64 -5.41 14.75
N SER A 94 -3.01 -5.97 15.79
CA SER A 94 -1.78 -6.77 15.70
C SER A 94 -1.60 -7.61 16.97
N THR A 95 -0.74 -8.62 16.89
CA THR A 95 -0.24 -9.38 18.04
C THR A 95 1.23 -9.02 18.27
N PRO A 96 1.86 -9.43 19.40
CA PRO A 96 3.30 -9.28 19.59
C PRO A 96 4.14 -9.90 18.48
N GLN A 97 3.60 -10.88 17.76
CA GLN A 97 4.26 -11.56 16.64
C GLN A 97 4.12 -10.80 15.31
N GLY A 98 3.22 -9.82 15.19
CA GLY A 98 3.03 -9.08 13.94
C GLY A 98 1.57 -8.71 13.60
N ASN A 99 1.30 -8.18 12.41
CA ASN A 99 2.25 -8.01 11.30
C ASN A 99 2.73 -6.57 11.06
N ILE A 100 2.24 -5.58 11.80
CA ILE A 100 2.57 -4.16 11.56
C ILE A 100 4.09 -3.91 11.65
N GLY A 101 4.75 -4.42 12.69
CA GLY A 101 6.20 -4.29 12.87
C GLY A 101 7.00 -4.99 11.77
N PRO A 102 6.87 -6.32 11.63
CA PRO A 102 7.58 -7.09 10.60
C PRO A 102 7.35 -6.57 9.19
N ALA A 103 6.09 -6.33 8.78
CA ALA A 103 5.76 -5.93 7.41
C ALA A 103 6.22 -4.51 7.04
N ARG A 104 6.32 -3.59 8.03
CA ARG A 104 6.91 -2.26 7.81
C ARG A 104 8.43 -2.32 7.62
N LEU A 105 9.11 -3.29 8.22
CA LEU A 105 10.56 -3.41 8.17
C LEU A 105 11.00 -3.91 6.79
N SER A 106 11.35 -2.98 5.91
CA SER A 106 12.31 -3.31 4.85
C SER A 106 13.61 -3.77 5.51
N PRO A 107 14.30 -4.81 5.00
CA PRO A 107 15.70 -5.03 5.35
C PRO A 107 16.40 -3.68 5.22
N ARG A 108 17.01 -3.21 6.31
CA ARG A 108 17.85 -2.02 6.23
C ARG A 108 18.88 -2.33 5.16
N ARG A 109 18.98 -1.45 4.16
CA ARG A 109 20.16 -1.41 3.31
C ARG A 109 21.40 -1.22 4.18
#